data_AF-A0A3N4PUE6-F1
#
_entry.id   AF-A0A3N4PUE6-F1
#
_cell.length_a   1.000
_cell.length_b   1.000
_cell.length_c   1.000
_cell.angle_alpha   90.00
_cell.angle_beta   90.00
_cell.angle_gamma   90.00
#
_symmetry.space_group_name_H-M   'P 1'
#
loop_
_entity.id
_entity.type
_entity.pdbx_description
1 polymer ?
#
loop_
_entity_poly.entity_id
_entity_poly.type
_entity_poly.pdbx_seq_one_letter_code
_entity_poly.pdbx_strand_id
1 'polypeptide(L)'
;MPAMNTNRIKTFVISLKRRTDRRAHIQHEFGQAPEFDCTIVDAFEHAVGAKGLWQTIQYILNEYAVREEFVLICEDDHQFTSDYNKDLLFDSITIAMANNADVLSGGVSWLNSAVQVDRHIYWMEKFTGLQFVIIFKKFYAAILTADFSDTDVADHKISSLAISKYVIHPFISTQKEFGYSDVTSRNAVLGRVTELFGKSMQNMLAVSEVQRFYAGHSGDNRQGEHVDDGCCITTYVVNNGCDNIEKYIQAHFSDKPCFLPVVAETGVSTGKSHWQSLPVLKHILADAVANDEDVVIICDGLHRFTPAYSFRYLMKNILDAHALGADVLFGGANDFGLSVPISATRFWVGAVREPNFIVFFRSGISKLMMMPDGEISAEEGVLSGFSSNKMMVCPFVSASEPDTEKRLADIRKRYERHSTVNGNDRLS
;
A
#
# COMPACT_ATOMS: atom_id res chain seq x y z
N MET A 1 -13.91 9.34 -29.43
CA MET A 1 -12.97 10.16 -28.62
C MET A 1 -12.26 11.13 -29.55
N PRO A 2 -12.00 12.39 -29.16
CA PRO A 2 -11.15 13.24 -29.98
C PRO A 2 -9.74 12.63 -29.97
N ALA A 3 -9.16 12.40 -31.15
CA ALA A 3 -7.79 11.95 -31.28
C ALA A 3 -6.86 12.98 -30.60
N MET A 4 -5.95 12.52 -29.73
CA MET A 4 -4.90 13.38 -29.18
C MET A 4 -4.08 13.93 -30.36
N ASN A 5 -4.25 15.22 -30.63
CA ASN A 5 -3.59 15.89 -31.75
C ASN A 5 -2.27 16.58 -31.31
N THR A 6 -1.69 16.15 -30.20
CA THR A 6 -0.41 16.65 -29.69
C THR A 6 0.66 15.60 -29.93
N ASN A 7 1.41 15.76 -31.03
CA ASN A 7 2.59 14.92 -31.31
C ASN A 7 3.70 15.04 -30.23
N ARG A 8 3.57 15.98 -29.28
CA ARG A 8 4.52 16.23 -28.20
C ARG A 8 3.85 16.56 -26.87
N ILE A 9 4.49 16.15 -25.78
CA ILE A 9 4.10 16.41 -24.40
C ILE A 9 4.78 17.70 -23.93
N LYS A 10 3.99 18.69 -23.53
CA LYS A 10 4.51 19.91 -22.88
C LYS A 10 5.20 19.53 -21.58
N THR A 11 6.49 19.82 -21.51
CA THR A 11 7.37 19.34 -20.44
C THR A 11 8.08 20.52 -19.79
N PHE A 12 7.90 20.69 -18.49
CA PHE A 12 8.52 21.74 -17.71
C PHE A 12 9.51 21.15 -16.74
N VAL A 13 10.79 21.42 -16.99
CA VAL A 13 11.90 20.94 -16.17
C VAL A 13 12.25 22.00 -15.15
N ILE A 14 12.05 21.69 -13.88
CA ILE A 14 12.36 22.57 -12.75
C ILE A 14 13.85 22.45 -12.41
N SER A 15 14.58 23.55 -12.50
CA SER A 15 16.02 23.57 -12.18
C SER A 15 16.49 24.88 -11.56
N LEU A 16 17.30 24.81 -10.51
CA LEU A 16 17.97 26.01 -9.98
C LEU A 16 19.07 26.48 -10.94
N LYS A 17 19.18 27.80 -11.15
CA LYS A 17 20.19 28.41 -12.03
C LYS A 17 21.61 27.98 -11.74
N ARG A 18 21.94 27.84 -10.45
CA ARG A 18 23.26 27.47 -9.98
C ARG A 18 23.67 26.01 -10.24
N ARG A 19 22.72 25.11 -10.55
CA ARG A 19 22.97 23.67 -10.75
C ARG A 19 23.26 23.36 -12.22
N THR A 20 24.39 23.86 -12.71
CA THR A 20 24.78 23.73 -14.12
C THR A 20 25.00 22.28 -14.55
N ASP A 21 25.45 21.42 -13.65
CA ASP A 21 25.63 19.99 -13.85
C ASP A 21 24.30 19.23 -14.01
N ARG A 22 23.30 19.50 -13.15
CA ARG A 22 21.94 18.94 -13.27
C ARG A 22 21.23 19.45 -14.53
N ARG A 23 21.45 20.71 -14.91
CA ARG A 23 20.97 21.25 -16.19
C ARG A 23 21.56 20.53 -17.39
N ALA A 24 22.88 20.32 -17.41
CA ALA A 24 23.53 19.58 -18.48
C ALA A 24 23.03 18.12 -18.54
N HIS A 25 22.84 17.49 -17.38
CA HIS A 25 22.26 16.15 -17.27
C HIS A 25 20.85 16.09 -17.87
N ILE A 26 19.93 16.94 -17.45
CA ILE A 26 18.54 16.85 -17.91
C ILE A 26 18.38 17.24 -19.39
N GLN A 27 19.24 18.13 -19.90
CA GLN A 27 19.34 18.40 -21.34
C GLN A 27 19.79 17.17 -22.13
N HIS A 28 20.67 16.34 -21.56
CA HIS A 28 21.09 15.09 -22.18
C HIS A 28 19.94 14.06 -22.21
N GLU A 29 19.25 13.86 -21.08
CA GLU A 29 18.13 12.91 -20.98
C GLU A 29 17.03 13.19 -22.02
N PHE A 30 16.61 14.44 -22.18
CA PHE A 30 15.58 14.82 -23.15
C PHE A 30 16.10 15.11 -24.56
N GLY A 31 17.42 15.24 -24.75
CA GLY A 31 18.01 15.69 -26.01
C GLY A 31 17.74 14.76 -27.20
N GLN A 32 17.37 13.51 -26.95
CA GLN A 32 17.05 12.49 -27.97
C GLN A 32 15.58 12.06 -27.98
N ALA A 33 14.71 12.72 -27.20
CA ALA A 33 13.31 12.33 -27.02
C ALA A 33 12.36 13.36 -27.67
N PRO A 34 12.15 13.30 -29.01
CA PRO A 34 11.41 14.31 -29.77
C PRO A 34 9.92 14.42 -29.43
N GLU A 35 9.39 13.48 -28.66
CA GLU A 35 8.05 13.48 -28.09
C GLU A 35 7.87 14.46 -26.93
N PHE A 36 8.93 15.05 -26.39
CA PHE A 36 8.82 16.08 -25.36
C PHE A 36 9.09 17.47 -25.94
N ASP A 37 8.24 18.43 -25.58
CA ASP A 37 8.46 19.85 -25.82
C ASP A 37 8.95 20.49 -24.51
N CYS A 38 10.27 20.44 -24.29
CA CYS A 38 10.91 20.78 -23.04
C CYS A 38 11.17 22.28 -22.89
N THR A 39 10.71 22.84 -21.77
CA THR A 39 11.06 24.17 -21.28
C THR A 39 11.73 24.04 -19.92
N ILE A 40 12.96 24.53 -19.77
CA ILE A 40 13.61 24.62 -18.46
C ILE A 40 13.08 25.86 -17.75
N VAL A 41 12.51 25.67 -16.56
CA VAL A 41 11.98 26.72 -15.70
C VAL A 41 12.92 26.91 -14.52
N ASP A 42 13.34 28.14 -14.31
CA ASP A 42 14.18 28.49 -13.17
C ASP A 42 13.36 28.32 -11.87
N ALA A 43 13.80 27.40 -11.01
CA ALA A 43 13.16 27.18 -9.72
C ALA A 43 13.27 28.43 -8.84
N PHE A 44 12.19 28.75 -8.11
CA PHE A 44 12.21 29.81 -7.12
C PHE A 44 13.10 29.43 -5.95
N GLU A 45 14.07 30.29 -5.64
CA GLU A 45 14.94 30.12 -4.49
C GLU A 45 14.18 30.47 -3.21
N HIS A 46 14.23 29.56 -2.24
CA HIS A 46 13.60 29.75 -0.93
C HIS A 46 14.45 29.07 0.15
N ALA A 47 14.43 29.60 1.37
CA ALA A 47 15.18 29.04 2.50
C ALA A 47 14.79 27.59 2.81
N VAL A 48 13.51 27.27 2.58
CA VAL A 48 12.94 25.91 2.59
C VAL A 48 12.77 25.46 1.14
N GLY A 49 13.64 24.58 0.63
CA GLY A 49 13.65 24.17 -0.77
C GLY A 49 12.34 23.56 -1.26
N ALA A 50 11.63 22.81 -0.41
CA ALA A 50 10.32 22.23 -0.73
C ALA A 50 9.26 23.29 -1.09
N LYS A 51 9.30 24.46 -0.44
CA LYS A 51 8.40 25.58 -0.73
C LYS A 51 8.75 26.27 -2.04
N GLY A 52 10.04 26.44 -2.33
CA GLY A 52 10.50 26.92 -3.64
C GLY A 52 10.05 26.00 -4.79
N LEU A 53 10.16 24.68 -4.60
CA LEU A 53 9.64 23.69 -5.54
C LEU A 53 8.12 23.82 -5.72
N TRP A 54 7.35 23.86 -4.64
CA TRP A 54 5.89 24.02 -4.70
C TRP A 54 5.45 25.29 -5.43
N GLN A 55 6.04 26.44 -5.10
CA GLN A 55 5.73 27.71 -5.75
C GLN A 55 6.09 27.68 -7.25
N THR A 56 7.18 27.01 -7.62
CA THR A 56 7.55 26.83 -9.02
C THR A 56 6.53 25.97 -9.76
N ILE A 57 6.02 24.89 -9.15
CA ILE A 57 4.94 24.08 -9.72
C ILE A 57 3.68 24.93 -9.94
N GLN A 58 3.27 25.71 -8.93
CA GLN A 58 2.11 26.60 -9.06
C GLN A 58 2.30 27.63 -10.18
N TYR A 59 3.47 28.23 -10.29
CA TYR A 59 3.84 29.14 -11.38
C TYR A 59 3.72 28.47 -12.75
N ILE A 60 4.25 27.26 -12.91
CA ILE A 60 4.16 26.50 -14.17
C ILE A 60 2.70 26.27 -14.56
N LEU A 61 1.89 25.82 -13.61
CA LEU A 61 0.48 25.51 -13.86
C LEU A 61 -0.33 26.77 -14.22
N ASN A 62 -0.02 27.91 -13.58
CA ASN A 62 -0.73 29.17 -13.82
C ASN A 62 -0.34 29.86 -15.13
N GLU A 63 0.94 29.82 -15.51
CA GLU A 63 1.43 30.58 -16.67
C GLU A 63 1.47 29.76 -17.97
N TYR A 64 1.82 28.47 -17.87
CA TYR A 64 2.11 27.66 -19.05
C TYR A 64 1.08 26.57 -19.32
N ALA A 65 0.46 26.00 -18.28
CA ALA A 65 -0.40 24.83 -18.41
C ALA A 65 -1.88 25.16 -18.71
N VAL A 66 -2.30 26.43 -18.68
CA VAL A 66 -3.73 26.83 -18.71
C VAL A 66 -4.52 26.23 -19.89
N ARG A 67 -3.87 26.05 -21.04
CA ARG A 67 -4.49 25.54 -22.27
C ARG A 67 -4.28 24.04 -22.49
N GLU A 68 -3.45 23.41 -21.67
CA GLU A 68 -3.02 22.03 -21.84
C GLU A 68 -3.90 21.09 -21.01
N GLU A 69 -4.36 19.98 -21.60
CA GLU A 69 -5.16 18.97 -20.90
C GLU A 69 -4.34 18.18 -19.86
N PHE A 70 -3.03 18.15 -20.05
CA PHE A 70 -2.04 17.69 -19.09
C PHE A 70 -0.67 18.30 -19.41
N VAL A 71 0.21 18.32 -18.42
CA VAL A 71 1.62 18.70 -18.59
C VAL A 71 2.51 17.73 -17.85
N LEU A 72 3.73 17.53 -18.34
CA LEU A 72 4.79 16.84 -17.60
C LEU A 72 5.55 17.86 -16.76
N ILE A 73 5.56 17.68 -15.45
CA ILE A 73 6.49 18.34 -14.53
C ILE A 73 7.64 17.37 -14.27
N CYS A 74 8.86 17.87 -14.43
CA CYS A 74 10.08 17.09 -14.29
C CYS A 74 11.08 17.82 -13.38
N GLU A 75 11.76 17.11 -12.50
CA GLU A 75 12.91 17.65 -11.76
C GLU A 75 14.19 17.47 -12.57
N ASP A 76 15.19 18.33 -12.33
CA ASP A 76 16.48 18.32 -13.06
C ASP A 76 17.41 17.15 -12.68
N ASP A 77 16.99 16.26 -11.78
CA ASP A 77 17.65 14.99 -11.48
C ASP A 77 16.90 13.75 -12.01
N HIS A 78 15.86 13.95 -12.83
CA HIS A 78 15.24 12.85 -13.56
C HIS A 78 16.25 12.09 -14.42
N GLN A 79 16.07 10.78 -14.49
CA GLN A 79 16.74 9.89 -15.42
C GLN A 79 15.75 8.88 -15.99
N PHE A 80 15.81 8.63 -17.30
CA PHE A 80 15.07 7.55 -17.94
C PHE A 80 15.68 6.20 -17.59
N THR A 81 14.82 5.21 -17.34
CA THR A 81 15.25 3.81 -17.18
C THR A 81 15.41 3.15 -18.55
N SER A 82 15.96 1.94 -18.57
CA SER A 82 15.98 1.10 -19.77
C SER A 82 14.58 0.70 -20.25
N ASP A 83 13.56 0.82 -19.41
CA ASP A 83 12.17 0.51 -19.73
C ASP A 83 11.42 1.70 -20.32
N TYR A 84 12.05 2.88 -20.42
CA TYR A 84 11.45 4.02 -21.11
C TYR A 84 11.15 3.66 -22.57
N ASN A 85 9.88 3.83 -22.93
CA ASN A 85 9.41 3.67 -24.28
C ASN A 85 8.30 4.70 -24.54
N LYS A 86 8.39 5.36 -25.70
CA LYS A 86 7.43 6.39 -26.11
C LYS A 86 6.00 5.83 -26.15
N ASP A 87 5.79 4.71 -26.84
CA ASP A 87 4.46 4.15 -27.03
C ASP A 87 3.86 3.73 -25.68
N LEU A 88 4.66 3.12 -24.80
CA LEU A 88 4.27 2.82 -23.42
C LEU A 88 3.81 4.09 -22.66
N LEU A 89 4.54 5.20 -22.79
CA LEU A 89 4.15 6.46 -22.14
C LEU A 89 2.83 7.01 -22.69
N PHE A 90 2.65 7.04 -24.02
CA PHE A 90 1.41 7.56 -24.62
C PHE A 90 0.19 6.67 -24.35
N ASP A 91 0.36 5.36 -24.37
CA ASP A 91 -0.68 4.40 -23.97
C ASP A 91 -1.05 4.60 -22.50
N SER A 92 -0.04 4.75 -21.64
CA SER A 92 -0.20 5.02 -20.21
C SER A 92 -0.97 6.31 -19.94
N ILE A 93 -0.67 7.39 -20.66
CA ILE A 93 -1.41 8.67 -20.59
C ILE A 93 -2.87 8.46 -21.01
N THR A 94 -3.11 7.75 -22.12
CA THR A 94 -4.45 7.48 -22.63
C THR A 94 -5.29 6.72 -21.61
N ILE A 95 -4.73 5.66 -21.02
CA ILE A 95 -5.38 4.88 -19.96
C ILE A 95 -5.64 5.74 -18.72
N ALA A 96 -4.67 6.55 -18.31
CA ALA A 96 -4.83 7.45 -17.16
C ALA A 96 -5.94 8.49 -17.39
N MET A 97 -6.03 9.08 -18.59
CA MET A 97 -7.12 9.99 -18.96
C MET A 97 -8.48 9.29 -18.92
N ALA A 98 -8.58 8.09 -19.50
CA ALA A 98 -9.82 7.29 -19.48
C ALA A 98 -10.26 6.95 -18.04
N ASN A 99 -9.29 6.80 -17.13
CA ASN A 99 -9.53 6.54 -15.71
C ASN A 99 -9.61 7.82 -14.85
N ASN A 100 -9.79 8.98 -15.50
CA ASN A 100 -9.92 10.28 -14.86
C ASN A 100 -8.80 10.50 -13.83
N ALA A 101 -7.54 10.40 -14.28
CA ALA A 101 -6.35 10.59 -13.44
C ALA A 101 -6.13 12.05 -13.06
N ASP A 102 -5.74 12.28 -11.81
CA ASP A 102 -5.21 13.55 -11.30
C ASP A 102 -3.72 13.66 -11.63
N VAL A 103 -2.98 12.56 -11.42
CA VAL A 103 -1.55 12.44 -11.75
C VAL A 103 -1.21 11.05 -12.30
N LEU A 104 -0.18 11.00 -13.15
CA LEU A 104 0.48 9.78 -13.62
C LEU A 104 1.98 9.93 -13.44
N SER A 105 2.59 9.08 -12.62
CA SER A 105 4.04 9.08 -12.37
C SER A 105 4.78 8.08 -13.26
N GLY A 106 5.96 8.46 -13.75
CA GLY A 106 6.85 7.57 -14.48
C GLY A 106 7.64 6.61 -13.56
N GLY A 107 7.66 6.89 -12.26
CA GLY A 107 8.28 6.08 -11.22
C GLY A 107 8.23 6.78 -9.87
N VAL A 108 8.23 6.04 -8.77
CA VAL A 108 8.10 6.61 -7.41
C VAL A 108 9.16 6.06 -6.48
N SER A 109 9.65 6.88 -5.55
CA SER A 109 10.69 6.47 -4.59
C SER A 109 10.13 5.63 -3.44
N TRP A 110 8.82 5.71 -3.19
CA TRP A 110 8.10 4.89 -2.24
C TRP A 110 6.61 4.91 -2.58
N LEU A 111 5.91 3.82 -2.26
CA LEU A 111 4.45 3.75 -2.27
C LEU A 111 3.94 2.89 -1.12
N ASN A 112 2.68 3.09 -0.74
CA ASN A 112 2.07 2.34 0.36
C ASN A 112 1.32 1.09 -0.09
N SER A 113 0.48 1.21 -1.12
CA SER A 113 -0.30 0.12 -1.70
C SER A 113 -0.64 0.46 -3.14
N ALA A 114 -0.83 -0.56 -3.97
CA ALA A 114 -1.13 -0.41 -5.39
C ALA A 114 -2.18 -1.42 -5.87
N VAL A 115 -3.00 -1.00 -6.82
CA VAL A 115 -3.99 -1.85 -7.48
C VAL A 115 -3.75 -1.79 -8.99
N GLN A 116 -3.56 -2.95 -9.63
CA GLN A 116 -3.39 -3.00 -11.08
C GLN A 116 -4.69 -2.57 -11.78
N VAL A 117 -4.57 -1.59 -12.66
CA VAL A 117 -5.68 -1.01 -13.44
C VAL A 117 -5.61 -1.51 -14.88
N ASP A 118 -4.38 -1.55 -15.41
CA ASP A 118 -4.05 -2.07 -16.74
C ASP A 118 -2.71 -2.83 -16.66
N ARG A 119 -2.26 -3.46 -17.76
CA ARG A 119 -1.01 -4.21 -17.84
C ARG A 119 0.18 -3.44 -17.27
N HIS A 120 0.27 -2.14 -17.56
CA HIS A 120 1.39 -1.28 -17.15
C HIS A 120 0.99 -0.14 -16.21
N ILE A 121 -0.28 -0.03 -15.81
CA ILE A 121 -0.79 1.06 -14.98
C ILE A 121 -1.29 0.52 -13.64
N TYR A 122 -0.82 1.13 -12.57
CA TYR A 122 -1.26 0.84 -11.22
C TYR A 122 -1.80 2.10 -10.56
N TRP A 123 -2.97 2.02 -9.94
CA TRP A 123 -3.44 3.04 -9.01
C TRP A 123 -2.63 2.94 -7.71
N MET A 124 -2.28 4.07 -7.10
CA MET A 124 -1.53 4.12 -5.84
C MET A 124 -2.34 4.78 -4.72
N GLU A 125 -2.20 4.26 -3.50
CA GLU A 125 -2.82 4.84 -2.30
C GLU A 125 -2.08 6.11 -1.82
N LYS A 126 -0.75 6.01 -1.68
CA LYS A 126 0.17 7.10 -1.31
C LYS A 126 1.49 6.88 -2.02
N PHE A 127 2.21 7.95 -2.33
CA PHE A 127 3.52 7.86 -2.97
C PHE A 127 4.44 9.05 -2.63
N THR A 128 5.73 8.89 -2.93
CA THR A 128 6.75 9.96 -2.91
C THR A 128 7.58 9.94 -4.20
N GLY A 129 8.27 11.05 -4.49
CA GLY A 129 9.01 11.25 -5.74
C GLY A 129 8.18 11.91 -6.85
N LEU A 130 8.66 13.04 -7.36
CA LEU A 130 8.04 13.85 -8.40
C LEU A 130 8.96 14.12 -9.59
N GLN A 131 10.07 13.39 -9.70
CA GLN A 131 11.09 13.59 -10.72
C GLN A 131 10.51 13.50 -12.14
N PHE A 132 9.44 12.72 -12.34
CA PHE A 132 8.69 12.64 -13.60
C PHE A 132 7.20 12.41 -13.31
N VAL A 133 6.40 13.47 -13.36
CA VAL A 133 4.97 13.41 -13.07
C VAL A 133 4.14 14.17 -14.09
N ILE A 134 3.18 13.47 -14.70
CA ILE A 134 2.15 14.09 -15.53
C ILE A 134 1.03 14.54 -14.62
N ILE A 135 0.68 15.83 -14.70
CA ILE A 135 -0.41 16.43 -13.97
C ILE A 135 -1.53 16.70 -14.96
N PHE A 136 -2.73 16.19 -14.69
CA PHE A 136 -3.90 16.39 -15.54
C PHE A 136 -4.66 17.65 -15.13
N LYS A 137 -5.23 18.34 -16.12
CA LYS A 137 -5.86 19.67 -15.96
C LYS A 137 -6.89 19.77 -14.85
N LYS A 138 -7.70 18.73 -14.64
CA LYS A 138 -8.70 18.71 -13.56
C LYS A 138 -8.10 18.85 -12.16
N PHE A 139 -6.82 18.52 -11.99
CA PHE A 139 -6.11 18.58 -10.72
C PHE A 139 -5.37 19.92 -10.51
N TYR A 140 -5.23 20.75 -11.55
CA TYR A 140 -4.50 22.03 -11.45
C TYR A 140 -5.08 22.93 -10.36
N ALA A 141 -6.40 23.08 -10.33
CA ALA A 141 -7.06 23.92 -9.34
C ALA A 141 -6.73 23.48 -7.91
N ALA A 142 -6.74 22.17 -7.64
CA ALA A 142 -6.42 21.64 -6.31
C ALA A 142 -4.98 21.97 -5.87
N ILE A 143 -4.01 21.97 -6.79
CA ILE A 143 -2.63 22.39 -6.52
C ILE A 143 -2.54 23.90 -6.33
N LEU A 144 -3.18 24.68 -7.21
CA LEU A 144 -3.12 26.15 -7.17
C LEU A 144 -3.75 26.74 -5.90
N THR A 145 -4.79 26.11 -5.36
CA THR A 145 -5.50 26.60 -4.16
C THR A 145 -5.05 25.91 -2.87
N ALA A 146 -4.10 24.98 -2.91
CA ALA A 146 -3.67 24.29 -1.70
C ALA A 146 -2.78 25.19 -0.84
N ASP A 147 -3.07 25.25 0.45
CA ASP A 147 -2.16 25.82 1.45
C ASP A 147 -0.90 24.97 1.54
N PHE A 148 0.28 25.60 1.56
CA PHE A 148 1.57 24.91 1.68
C PHE A 148 2.38 25.52 2.82
N SER A 149 2.59 24.74 3.87
CA SER A 149 3.34 25.11 5.07
C SER A 149 4.83 24.83 4.92
N ASP A 150 5.65 25.38 5.83
CA ASP A 150 7.10 25.17 5.80
C ASP A 150 7.51 23.72 6.19
N THR A 151 6.57 22.92 6.71
CA THR A 151 6.76 21.49 7.01
C THR A 151 6.28 20.57 5.89
N ASP A 152 5.57 21.11 4.89
CA ASP A 152 5.08 20.31 3.78
C ASP A 152 6.21 19.97 2.81
N VAL A 153 6.07 18.81 2.16
CA VAL A 153 6.90 18.39 1.03
C VAL A 153 5.98 18.17 -0.17
N ALA A 154 6.42 18.59 -1.36
CA ALA A 154 5.59 18.67 -2.56
C ALA A 154 4.97 17.32 -2.93
N ASP A 155 5.73 16.24 -2.83
CA ASP A 155 5.28 14.88 -3.17
C ASP A 155 4.20 14.36 -2.22
N HIS A 156 4.39 14.51 -0.90
CA HIS A 156 3.39 14.21 0.10
C HIS A 156 2.12 15.06 -0.09
N LYS A 157 2.29 16.35 -0.42
CA LYS A 157 1.15 17.24 -0.65
C LYS A 157 0.35 16.81 -1.87
N ILE A 158 0.99 16.58 -3.01
CA ILE A 158 0.34 16.06 -4.23
C ILE A 158 -0.33 14.73 -3.93
N SER A 159 0.36 13.80 -3.27
CA SER A 159 -0.18 12.50 -2.90
C SER A 159 -1.42 12.61 -1.99
N SER A 160 -1.47 13.59 -1.09
CA SER A 160 -2.63 13.82 -0.20
C SER A 160 -3.83 14.48 -0.91
N LEU A 161 -3.56 15.37 -1.87
CA LEU A 161 -4.58 16.09 -2.62
C LEU A 161 -5.21 15.23 -3.72
N ALA A 162 -4.40 14.38 -4.37
CA ALA A 162 -4.83 13.54 -5.47
C ALA A 162 -5.66 12.34 -4.98
N ILE A 163 -6.80 12.10 -5.63
CA ILE A 163 -7.68 10.95 -5.37
C ILE A 163 -7.36 9.83 -6.37
N SER A 164 -7.11 10.18 -7.63
CA SER A 164 -6.90 9.29 -8.77
C SER A 164 -5.45 9.41 -9.25
N LYS A 165 -4.52 8.72 -8.58
CA LYS A 165 -3.08 8.77 -8.86
C LYS A 165 -2.57 7.43 -9.33
N TYR A 166 -1.78 7.46 -10.40
CA TYR A 166 -1.31 6.26 -11.08
C TYR A 166 0.20 6.29 -11.26
N VAL A 167 0.79 5.11 -11.44
CA VAL A 167 2.21 4.93 -11.79
C VAL A 167 2.33 3.93 -12.93
N ILE A 168 3.30 4.17 -13.81
CA ILE A 168 3.70 3.26 -14.88
C ILE A 168 4.63 2.20 -14.30
N HIS A 169 4.38 0.92 -14.56
CA HIS A 169 5.27 -0.17 -14.19
C HIS A 169 5.57 -1.10 -15.40
N PRO A 170 6.84 -1.45 -15.68
CA PRO A 170 8.07 -1.03 -15.00
C PRO A 170 8.27 0.50 -15.01
N PHE A 171 8.97 1.05 -14.01
CA PHE A 171 9.20 2.50 -13.97
C PHE A 171 10.00 2.91 -15.20
N ILE A 172 9.53 3.94 -15.88
CA ILE A 172 10.21 4.59 -17.00
C ILE A 172 11.13 5.72 -16.53
N SER A 173 11.03 6.10 -15.25
CA SER A 173 11.80 7.17 -14.65
C SER A 173 12.30 6.83 -13.25
N THR A 174 13.55 7.19 -12.98
CA THR A 174 14.17 7.24 -11.65
C THR A 174 14.81 8.61 -11.41
N GLN A 175 15.49 8.75 -10.27
CA GLN A 175 16.23 9.95 -9.91
C GLN A 175 17.73 9.64 -9.84
N LYS A 176 18.54 10.46 -10.51
CA LYS A 176 20.00 10.41 -10.45
C LYS A 176 20.52 11.16 -9.22
N GLU A 177 21.48 10.58 -8.54
CA GLU A 177 22.15 11.22 -7.41
C GLU A 177 23.31 12.11 -7.87
N PHE A 178 23.38 13.32 -7.29
CA PHE A 178 24.48 14.27 -7.51
C PHE A 178 25.33 14.49 -6.25
N GLY A 179 25.00 13.80 -5.13
CA GLY A 179 25.70 13.94 -3.85
C GLY A 179 25.28 15.16 -3.01
N TYR A 180 24.24 15.90 -3.42
CA TYR A 180 23.64 16.99 -2.66
C TYR A 180 22.15 17.16 -3.00
N SER A 181 21.36 17.67 -2.04
CA SER A 181 19.94 18.00 -2.23
C SER A 181 19.59 19.27 -1.45
N ASP A 182 19.02 20.25 -2.13
CA ASP A 182 18.48 21.46 -1.47
C ASP A 182 17.05 21.26 -0.93
N VAL A 183 16.43 20.10 -1.20
CA VAL A 183 15.04 19.83 -0.79
C VAL A 183 14.99 19.06 0.52
N THR A 184 15.82 18.02 0.67
CA THR A 184 15.88 17.22 1.91
C THR A 184 17.30 16.80 2.22
N SER A 185 17.80 17.19 3.40
CA SER A 185 19.12 16.78 3.89
C SER A 185 19.24 15.26 4.07
N ARG A 186 18.13 14.57 4.36
CA ARG A 186 18.07 13.10 4.50
C ARG A 186 18.44 12.34 3.22
N ASN A 187 18.21 12.94 2.05
CA ASN A 187 18.52 12.35 0.74
C ASN A 187 19.91 12.74 0.21
N ALA A 188 20.69 13.50 0.97
CA ALA A 188 22.07 13.84 0.61
C ALA A 188 23.07 12.71 0.87
N VAL A 189 22.63 11.57 1.43
CA VAL A 189 23.45 10.38 1.61
C VAL A 189 23.52 9.60 0.30
N LEU A 190 24.74 9.43 -0.22
CA LEU A 190 25.01 8.67 -1.44
C LEU A 190 24.48 7.23 -1.33
N GLY A 191 23.81 6.77 -2.37
CA GLY A 191 23.18 5.45 -2.51
C GLY A 191 21.71 5.39 -2.04
N ARG A 192 21.24 6.36 -1.24
CA ARG A 192 19.91 6.29 -0.62
C ARG A 192 18.77 6.42 -1.63
N VAL A 193 18.87 7.36 -2.58
CA VAL A 193 17.79 7.58 -3.56
C VAL A 193 17.70 6.39 -4.50
N THR A 194 18.85 5.89 -4.95
CA THR A 194 18.95 4.68 -5.76
C THR A 194 18.32 3.48 -5.05
N GLU A 195 18.61 3.30 -3.76
CA GLU A 195 18.02 2.26 -2.92
C GLU A 195 16.50 2.41 -2.78
N LEU A 196 15.99 3.64 -2.59
CA LEU A 196 14.56 3.90 -2.47
C LEU A 196 13.80 3.48 -3.74
N PHE A 197 14.26 3.92 -4.92
CA PHE A 197 13.65 3.51 -6.19
C PHE A 197 13.79 2.00 -6.44
N GLY A 198 14.94 1.41 -6.09
CA GLY A 198 15.15 -0.04 -6.16
C GLY A 198 14.13 -0.81 -5.31
N LYS A 199 13.96 -0.43 -4.03
CA LYS A 199 12.95 -1.03 -3.13
C LYS A 199 11.54 -0.84 -3.64
N SER A 200 11.21 0.36 -4.12
CA SER A 200 9.90 0.68 -4.69
C SER A 200 9.57 -0.18 -5.91
N MET A 201 10.54 -0.40 -6.80
CA MET A 201 10.39 -1.32 -7.93
C MET A 201 10.17 -2.77 -7.47
N GLN A 202 10.96 -3.24 -6.49
CA GLN A 202 10.77 -4.59 -5.93
C GLN A 202 9.39 -4.76 -5.28
N ASN A 203 8.88 -3.72 -4.61
CA ASN A 203 7.52 -3.72 -4.05
C ASN A 203 6.46 -3.87 -5.15
N MET A 204 6.61 -3.20 -6.29
CA MET A 204 5.70 -3.35 -7.44
C MET A 204 5.76 -4.73 -8.07
N LEU A 205 6.97 -5.31 -8.18
CA LEU A 205 7.13 -6.71 -8.61
C LEU A 205 6.39 -7.66 -7.67
N ALA A 206 6.59 -7.52 -6.36
CA ALA A 206 5.90 -8.32 -5.34
C ALA A 206 4.37 -8.21 -5.46
N VAL A 207 3.83 -7.00 -5.67
CA VAL A 207 2.39 -6.78 -5.92
C VAL A 207 1.92 -7.60 -7.12
N SER A 208 2.65 -7.54 -8.25
CA SER A 208 2.30 -8.28 -9.46
C SER A 208 2.39 -9.80 -9.30
N GLU A 209 3.37 -10.29 -8.53
CA GLU A 209 3.60 -11.71 -8.28
C GLU A 209 2.54 -12.30 -7.35
N VAL A 210 2.22 -11.60 -6.27
CA VAL A 210 1.13 -11.96 -5.34
C VAL A 210 -0.19 -12.02 -6.09
N GLN A 211 -0.50 -11.01 -6.90
CA GLN A 211 -1.73 -10.99 -7.69
C GLN A 211 -1.80 -12.18 -8.66
N ARG A 212 -0.70 -12.49 -9.36
CA ARG A 212 -0.61 -13.64 -10.28
C ARG A 212 -0.77 -14.98 -9.54
N PHE A 213 -0.11 -15.11 -8.38
CA PHE A 213 -0.18 -16.31 -7.56
C PHE A 213 -1.63 -16.62 -7.17
N TYR A 214 -2.34 -15.66 -6.57
CA TYR A 214 -3.72 -15.90 -6.12
C TYR A 214 -4.74 -15.93 -7.25
N ALA A 215 -4.51 -15.23 -8.38
CA ALA A 215 -5.35 -15.37 -9.56
C ALA A 215 -5.32 -16.80 -10.14
N GLY A 216 -4.17 -17.48 -10.08
CA GLY A 216 -4.04 -18.88 -10.48
C GLY A 216 -4.81 -19.86 -9.58
N HIS A 217 -4.96 -19.53 -8.29
CA HIS A 217 -5.70 -20.34 -7.32
C HIS A 217 -7.21 -20.05 -7.32
N SER A 218 -7.63 -18.89 -7.83
CA SER A 218 -9.04 -18.50 -7.93
C SER A 218 -9.80 -19.24 -9.05
N GLY A 219 -9.09 -19.93 -9.95
CA GLY A 219 -9.67 -20.74 -11.03
C GLY A 219 -10.00 -22.18 -10.62
N ASP A 220 -9.57 -22.62 -9.43
CA ASP A 220 -9.93 -23.92 -8.88
C ASP A 220 -11.28 -23.77 -8.17
N ASN A 221 -12.34 -24.06 -8.91
CA ASN A 221 -13.75 -24.01 -8.49
C ASN A 221 -14.00 -25.09 -7.42
N ARG A 222 -13.35 -24.97 -6.26
CA ARG A 222 -13.68 -25.78 -5.08
C ARG A 222 -15.05 -25.32 -4.64
N GLN A 223 -16.04 -26.17 -4.91
CA GLN A 223 -17.41 -26.01 -4.46
C GLN A 223 -17.37 -25.49 -3.03
N GLY A 224 -17.97 -24.32 -2.79
CA GLY A 224 -17.88 -23.62 -1.51
C GLY A 224 -18.08 -24.61 -0.37
N GLU A 225 -17.04 -24.78 0.44
CA GLU A 225 -17.14 -25.59 1.65
C GLU A 225 -18.35 -25.08 2.41
N HIS A 226 -19.30 -25.98 2.63
CA HIS A 226 -20.54 -25.65 3.30
C HIS A 226 -20.15 -25.19 4.70
N VAL A 227 -20.45 -23.93 5.05
CA VAL A 227 -20.25 -23.46 6.42
C VAL A 227 -21.18 -24.28 7.29
N ASP A 228 -20.61 -25.16 8.10
CA ASP A 228 -21.34 -25.92 9.11
C ASP A 228 -21.70 -24.96 10.25
N ASP A 229 -22.99 -24.75 10.47
CA ASP A 229 -23.50 -23.87 11.53
C ASP A 229 -23.15 -24.40 12.94
N GLY A 230 -22.59 -25.62 13.07
CA GLY A 230 -22.07 -26.21 14.30
C GLY A 230 -20.56 -26.07 14.53
N CYS A 231 -19.80 -25.46 13.61
CA CYS A 231 -18.34 -25.32 13.74
C CYS A 231 -17.96 -24.30 14.82
N CYS A 232 -17.04 -24.68 15.71
CA CYS A 232 -16.50 -23.83 16.77
C CYS A 232 -14.98 -23.80 16.71
N ILE A 233 -14.38 -22.65 17.05
CA ILE A 233 -12.93 -22.43 17.03
C ILE A 233 -12.47 -22.00 18.43
N THR A 234 -11.44 -22.68 18.94
CA THR A 234 -10.77 -22.30 20.18
C THR A 234 -10.24 -20.87 20.08
N THR A 235 -10.70 -20.04 21.01
CA THR A 235 -10.50 -18.58 21.00
C THR A 235 -9.80 -18.14 22.26
N TYR A 236 -8.49 -17.91 22.16
CA TYR A 236 -7.69 -17.42 23.26
C TYR A 236 -7.91 -15.92 23.45
N VAL A 237 -8.44 -15.54 24.61
CA VAL A 237 -8.63 -14.15 25.02
C VAL A 237 -7.52 -13.81 26.02
N VAL A 238 -6.57 -12.99 25.58
CA VAL A 238 -5.39 -12.65 26.38
C VAL A 238 -5.74 -11.65 27.48
N ASN A 239 -5.44 -12.01 28.73
CA ASN A 239 -5.66 -11.15 29.88
C ASN A 239 -4.54 -10.13 30.04
N ASN A 240 -4.76 -8.92 29.53
CA ASN A 240 -3.81 -7.80 29.61
C ASN A 240 -4.14 -6.82 30.75
N GLY A 241 -4.62 -7.31 31.89
CA GLY A 241 -5.05 -6.47 33.01
C GLY A 241 -6.50 -6.01 32.90
N CYS A 242 -7.35 -6.82 32.28
CA CYS A 242 -8.79 -6.61 32.32
C CYS A 242 -9.32 -7.07 33.69
N ASP A 243 -9.75 -6.13 34.52
CA ASP A 243 -10.45 -6.45 35.77
C ASP A 243 -11.72 -7.25 35.42
N ASN A 244 -11.73 -8.54 35.75
CA ASN A 244 -12.83 -9.48 35.49
C ASN A 244 -13.02 -9.85 34.00
N ILE A 245 -11.99 -10.46 33.41
CA ILE A 245 -12.01 -10.99 32.03
C ILE A 245 -13.15 -12.00 31.78
N GLU A 246 -13.55 -12.77 32.79
CA GLU A 246 -14.68 -13.71 32.71
C GLU A 246 -15.99 -12.99 32.37
N LYS A 247 -16.27 -11.86 33.05
CA LYS A 247 -17.45 -11.04 32.77
C LYS A 247 -17.38 -10.45 31.35
N TYR A 248 -16.20 -10.07 30.89
CA TYR A 248 -16.00 -9.61 29.51
C TYR A 248 -16.32 -10.73 28.51
N ILE A 249 -15.77 -11.93 28.71
CA ILE A 249 -16.04 -13.09 27.84
C ILE A 249 -17.54 -13.38 27.79
N GLN A 250 -18.20 -13.42 28.95
CA GLN A 250 -19.64 -13.64 29.04
C GLN A 250 -20.43 -12.57 28.27
N ALA A 251 -20.04 -11.30 28.35
CA ALA A 251 -20.75 -10.21 27.69
C ALA A 251 -20.55 -10.18 26.16
N HIS A 252 -19.41 -10.66 25.65
CA HIS A 252 -19.02 -10.47 24.25
C HIS A 252 -19.05 -11.74 23.39
N PHE A 253 -19.00 -12.93 23.99
CA PHE A 253 -18.93 -14.20 23.29
C PHE A 253 -20.11 -15.15 23.56
N SER A 254 -20.92 -14.93 24.60
CA SER A 254 -21.99 -15.87 24.98
C SER A 254 -23.09 -16.05 23.93
N ASP A 255 -23.32 -15.06 23.08
CA ASP A 255 -24.27 -15.07 21.97
C ASP A 255 -23.63 -15.55 20.65
N LYS A 256 -22.36 -15.99 20.67
CA LYS A 256 -21.58 -16.36 19.48
C LYS A 256 -21.04 -17.78 19.64
N PRO A 257 -21.86 -18.82 19.36
CA PRO A 257 -21.53 -20.21 19.66
C PRO A 257 -20.30 -20.75 18.92
N CYS A 258 -19.87 -20.08 17.85
CA CYS A 258 -18.69 -20.45 17.07
C CYS A 258 -17.35 -20.19 17.77
N PHE A 259 -17.34 -19.50 18.91
CA PHE A 259 -16.13 -19.26 19.69
C PHE A 259 -16.13 -20.11 20.95
N LEU A 260 -15.03 -20.80 21.20
CA LEU A 260 -14.75 -21.47 22.47
C LEU A 260 -13.73 -20.64 23.24
N PRO A 261 -14.17 -19.63 24.02
CA PRO A 261 -13.26 -18.70 24.67
C PRO A 261 -12.46 -19.38 25.79
N VAL A 262 -11.14 -19.22 25.75
CA VAL A 262 -10.19 -19.67 26.78
C VAL A 262 -9.40 -18.46 27.23
N VAL A 263 -9.27 -18.27 28.55
CA VAL A 263 -8.43 -17.19 29.10
C VAL A 263 -6.96 -17.58 28.95
N ALA A 264 -6.20 -16.75 28.24
CA ALA A 264 -4.76 -16.90 28.12
C ALA A 264 -4.05 -15.93 29.07
N GLU A 265 -3.31 -16.47 30.03
CA GLU A 265 -2.43 -15.69 30.90
C GLU A 265 -1.11 -15.43 30.17
N THR A 266 -0.61 -14.19 30.23
CA THR A 266 0.59 -13.80 29.47
C THR A 266 1.87 -14.45 30.00
N GLY A 267 1.85 -15.02 31.20
CA GLY A 267 2.94 -15.83 31.78
C GLY A 267 4.29 -15.11 31.99
N VAL A 268 4.42 -13.86 31.54
CA VAL A 268 5.67 -13.11 31.48
C VAL A 268 5.52 -11.79 32.25
N SER A 269 6.19 -11.70 33.39
CA SER A 269 6.25 -10.49 34.24
C SER A 269 7.27 -9.48 33.70
N THR A 270 7.01 -8.91 32.52
CA THR A 270 7.80 -7.78 32.01
C THR A 270 6.87 -6.63 31.64
N GLY A 271 7.14 -5.44 32.18
CA GLY A 271 6.31 -4.25 32.02
C GLY A 271 5.94 -3.98 30.56
N LYS A 272 4.64 -3.75 30.31
CA LYS A 272 4.04 -3.48 28.98
C LYS A 272 4.39 -4.53 27.91
N SER A 273 4.18 -5.83 28.18
CA SER A 273 4.18 -6.83 27.11
C SER A 273 3.02 -6.55 26.15
N HIS A 274 3.31 -6.18 24.90
CA HIS A 274 2.33 -6.34 23.83
C HIS A 274 1.97 -7.84 23.77
N TRP A 275 0.69 -8.19 23.90
CA TRP A 275 0.22 -9.58 23.86
C TRP A 275 0.57 -10.31 22.55
N GLN A 276 0.94 -9.54 21.53
CA GLN A 276 1.42 -10.00 20.22
C GLN A 276 2.93 -10.31 20.21
N SER A 277 3.61 -10.26 21.36
CA SER A 277 5.02 -10.63 21.45
C SER A 277 5.21 -12.13 21.21
N LEU A 278 6.37 -12.49 20.65
CA LEU A 278 6.67 -13.87 20.27
C LEU A 278 6.56 -14.85 21.46
N PRO A 279 7.07 -14.53 22.67
CA PRO A 279 6.94 -15.44 23.82
C PRO A 279 5.48 -15.68 24.22
N VAL A 280 4.64 -14.65 24.24
CA VAL A 280 3.22 -14.77 24.57
C VAL A 280 2.50 -15.61 23.51
N LEU A 281 2.72 -15.31 22.22
CA LEU A 281 2.13 -16.07 21.13
C LEU A 281 2.57 -17.54 21.16
N LYS A 282 3.86 -17.84 21.36
CA LYS A 282 4.35 -19.21 21.48
C LYS A 282 3.76 -19.94 22.67
N HIS A 283 3.58 -19.27 23.80
CA HIS A 283 2.94 -19.88 24.97
C HIS A 283 1.51 -20.32 24.66
N ILE A 284 0.72 -19.43 24.05
CA ILE A 284 -0.66 -19.72 23.64
C ILE A 284 -0.70 -20.83 22.58
N LEU A 285 0.17 -20.74 21.57
CA LEU A 285 0.20 -21.70 20.48
C LEU A 285 0.74 -23.08 20.90
N ALA A 286 1.53 -23.18 21.96
CA ALA A 286 1.94 -24.46 22.52
C ALA A 286 0.74 -25.25 23.07
N ASP A 287 -0.25 -24.57 23.67
CA ASP A 287 -1.50 -25.18 24.09
C ASP A 287 -2.34 -25.63 22.89
N ALA A 288 -2.44 -24.80 21.84
CA ALA A 288 -3.10 -25.18 20.60
C ALA A 288 -2.48 -26.45 19.97
N VAL A 289 -1.15 -26.55 19.95
CA VAL A 289 -0.42 -27.75 19.47
C VAL A 289 -0.70 -28.97 20.35
N ALA A 290 -0.74 -28.80 21.68
CA ALA A 290 -1.01 -29.90 22.61
C ALA A 290 -2.43 -30.48 22.44
N ASN A 291 -3.38 -29.64 22.01
CA ASN A 291 -4.77 -30.03 21.74
C ASN A 291 -5.03 -30.40 20.27
N ASP A 292 -3.99 -30.46 19.43
CA ASP A 292 -4.06 -30.77 17.98
C ASP A 292 -5.01 -29.85 17.19
N GLU A 293 -5.04 -28.57 17.55
CA GLU A 293 -5.89 -27.56 16.91
C GLU A 293 -5.36 -27.20 15.51
N ASP A 294 -6.23 -27.32 14.49
CA ASP A 294 -5.96 -26.91 13.11
C ASP A 294 -6.01 -25.38 12.91
N VAL A 295 -6.88 -24.73 13.69
CA VAL A 295 -7.16 -23.31 13.60
C VAL A 295 -7.47 -22.78 14.98
N VAL A 296 -6.86 -21.65 15.34
CA VAL A 296 -7.14 -20.96 16.60
C VAL A 296 -7.30 -19.48 16.38
N ILE A 297 -8.05 -18.84 17.27
CA ILE A 297 -8.24 -17.39 17.29
C ILE A 297 -7.54 -16.82 18.52
N ILE A 298 -6.84 -15.71 18.36
CA ILE A 298 -6.21 -14.97 19.45
C ILE A 298 -6.67 -13.50 19.37
N CYS A 299 -7.17 -12.98 20.48
CA CYS A 299 -7.50 -11.57 20.66
C CYS A 299 -7.19 -11.13 22.10
N ASP A 300 -7.18 -9.81 22.36
CA ASP A 300 -7.03 -9.30 23.73
C ASP A 300 -8.37 -9.14 24.46
N GLY A 301 -8.29 -8.98 25.78
CA GLY A 301 -9.45 -8.68 26.64
C GLY A 301 -10.09 -7.29 26.42
N LEU A 302 -9.68 -6.53 25.40
CA LEU A 302 -10.29 -5.25 25.00
C LEU A 302 -10.97 -5.35 23.63
N HIS A 303 -10.92 -6.51 22.98
CA HIS A 303 -11.51 -6.74 21.67
C HIS A 303 -13.00 -6.35 21.63
N ARG A 304 -13.44 -5.88 20.46
CA ARG A 304 -14.84 -5.53 20.20
C ARG A 304 -15.17 -5.97 18.77
N PHE A 305 -16.24 -6.72 18.59
CA PHE A 305 -16.75 -6.99 17.24
C PHE A 305 -17.31 -5.71 16.62
N THR A 306 -17.07 -5.51 15.33
CA THR A 306 -17.73 -4.46 14.55
C THR A 306 -19.12 -4.92 14.09
N PRO A 307 -19.98 -4.02 13.57
CA PRO A 307 -21.23 -4.39 12.92
C PRO A 307 -21.06 -5.29 11.67
N ALA A 308 -19.87 -5.38 11.10
CA ALA A 308 -19.61 -6.23 9.95
C ALA A 308 -19.43 -7.71 10.33
N TYR A 309 -19.21 -8.01 11.61
CA TYR A 309 -19.17 -9.38 12.08
C TYR A 309 -20.52 -10.07 11.86
N SER A 310 -20.47 -11.21 11.19
CA SER A 310 -21.46 -12.28 11.31
C SER A 310 -20.73 -13.62 11.26
N PHE A 311 -21.30 -14.65 11.87
CA PHE A 311 -20.75 -16.00 11.85
C PHE A 311 -20.38 -16.45 10.42
N ARG A 312 -21.33 -16.33 9.49
CA ARG A 312 -21.14 -16.73 8.10
C ARG A 312 -20.05 -15.92 7.40
N TYR A 313 -19.98 -14.62 7.66
CA TYR A 313 -18.94 -13.77 7.08
C TYR A 313 -17.54 -14.17 7.59
N LEU A 314 -17.38 -14.35 8.90
CA LEU A 314 -16.08 -14.74 9.46
C LEU A 314 -15.67 -16.14 8.98
N MET A 315 -16.55 -17.13 9.10
CA MET A 315 -16.23 -18.52 8.71
C MET A 315 -15.89 -18.64 7.24
N LYS A 316 -16.65 -17.98 6.36
CA LYS A 316 -16.33 -17.97 4.94
C LYS A 316 -14.92 -17.43 4.68
N ASN A 317 -14.53 -16.34 5.36
CA ASN A 317 -13.20 -15.77 5.16
C ASN A 317 -12.08 -16.65 5.75
N ILE A 318 -12.33 -17.35 6.86
CA ILE A 318 -11.39 -18.32 7.43
C ILE A 318 -11.18 -19.50 6.47
N LEU A 319 -12.26 -20.14 6.00
CA LEU A 319 -12.20 -21.28 5.08
C LEU A 319 -11.55 -20.89 3.75
N ASP A 320 -11.96 -19.77 3.16
CA ASP A 320 -11.37 -19.29 1.91
C ASP A 320 -9.86 -18.97 2.08
N ALA A 321 -9.46 -18.37 3.20
CA ALA A 321 -8.05 -18.07 3.46
C ALA A 321 -7.23 -19.37 3.65
N HIS A 322 -7.79 -20.34 4.38
CA HIS A 322 -7.19 -21.67 4.54
C HIS A 322 -7.03 -22.38 3.19
N ALA A 323 -8.06 -22.38 2.33
CA ALA A 323 -8.02 -22.99 1.01
C ALA A 323 -6.95 -22.36 0.09
N LEU A 324 -6.61 -21.10 0.33
CA LEU A 324 -5.54 -20.37 -0.36
C LEU A 324 -4.16 -20.53 0.30
N GLY A 325 -4.03 -21.35 1.34
CA GLY A 325 -2.77 -21.63 2.03
C GLY A 325 -2.25 -20.45 2.86
N ALA A 326 -3.15 -19.62 3.39
CA ALA A 326 -2.79 -18.58 4.34
C ALA A 326 -2.22 -19.20 5.62
N ASP A 327 -1.18 -18.58 6.19
CA ASP A 327 -0.65 -18.94 7.51
C ASP A 327 -1.40 -18.22 8.63
N VAL A 328 -1.92 -17.02 8.31
CA VAL A 328 -2.64 -16.16 9.25
C VAL A 328 -3.67 -15.29 8.54
N LEU A 329 -4.80 -15.07 9.21
CA LEU A 329 -5.84 -14.14 8.79
C LEU A 329 -6.11 -13.12 9.91
N PHE A 330 -6.09 -11.83 9.56
CA PHE A 330 -6.33 -10.74 10.50
C PHE A 330 -7.75 -10.19 10.36
N GLY A 331 -8.42 -10.00 11.51
CA GLY A 331 -9.78 -9.47 11.62
C GLY A 331 -9.86 -7.95 11.76
N GLY A 332 -8.74 -7.28 11.98
CA GLY A 332 -8.59 -5.83 12.16
C GLY A 332 -7.16 -5.50 12.61
N ALA A 333 -6.69 -4.28 12.35
CA ALA A 333 -5.36 -3.82 12.70
C ALA A 333 -5.28 -2.28 12.73
N ASN A 334 -4.25 -1.76 13.40
CA ASN A 334 -4.00 -0.31 13.43
C ASN A 334 -3.24 0.19 12.21
N ASP A 335 -2.41 -0.65 11.58
CA ASP A 335 -1.78 -0.33 10.29
C ASP A 335 -1.44 -1.60 9.49
N PHE A 336 -1.20 -1.45 8.20
CA PHE A 336 -0.72 -2.49 7.30
C PHE A 336 0.16 -1.90 6.20
N GLY A 337 1.11 -2.70 5.72
CA GLY A 337 2.02 -2.34 4.64
C GLY A 337 1.40 -2.47 3.25
N LEU A 338 2.18 -2.93 2.26
CA LEU A 338 1.65 -3.26 0.93
C LEU A 338 0.46 -4.19 1.04
N SER A 339 -0.60 -3.91 0.27
CA SER A 339 -1.77 -4.76 0.21
C SER A 339 -2.14 -5.08 -1.22
N VAL A 340 -2.60 -6.31 -1.44
CA VAL A 340 -3.07 -6.80 -2.73
C VAL A 340 -4.47 -7.39 -2.53
N PRO A 341 -5.51 -6.86 -3.20
CA PRO A 341 -6.84 -7.45 -3.15
C PRO A 341 -6.82 -8.87 -3.74
N ILE A 342 -7.31 -9.83 -2.97
CA ILE A 342 -7.43 -11.24 -3.40
C ILE A 342 -8.89 -11.56 -3.75
N SER A 343 -9.83 -10.96 -3.03
CA SER A 343 -11.26 -11.03 -3.29
C SER A 343 -11.94 -9.73 -2.83
N ALA A 344 -13.26 -9.64 -2.93
CA ALA A 344 -14.01 -8.51 -2.40
C ALA A 344 -13.84 -8.33 -0.87
N THR A 345 -13.46 -9.38 -0.14
CA THR A 345 -13.42 -9.33 1.34
C THR A 345 -12.06 -9.70 1.93
N ARG A 346 -11.04 -10.01 1.11
CA ARG A 346 -9.71 -10.44 1.58
C ARG A 346 -8.60 -9.77 0.80
N PHE A 347 -7.57 -9.42 1.55
CA PHE A 347 -6.37 -8.74 1.07
C PHE A 347 -5.16 -9.51 1.55
N TRP A 348 -4.22 -9.78 0.66
CA TRP A 348 -2.87 -10.12 1.08
C TRP A 348 -2.22 -8.86 1.64
N VAL A 349 -1.43 -8.99 2.69
CA VAL A 349 -0.74 -7.86 3.34
C VAL A 349 0.74 -8.19 3.60
N GLY A 350 1.63 -7.28 3.24
CA GLY A 350 3.07 -7.44 3.41
C GLY A 350 3.52 -7.31 4.87
N ALA A 351 2.83 -6.46 5.64
CA ALA A 351 3.09 -6.21 7.06
C ALA A 351 1.79 -5.83 7.78
N VAL A 352 1.72 -6.06 9.09
CA VAL A 352 0.57 -5.71 9.94
C VAL A 352 1.06 -5.18 11.26
N ARG A 353 0.47 -4.08 11.72
CA ARG A 353 0.77 -3.44 13.00
C ARG A 353 -0.43 -3.52 13.93
N GLU A 354 -0.17 -4.04 15.13
CA GLU A 354 -1.14 -4.09 16.22
C GLU A 354 -2.49 -4.73 15.82
N PRO A 355 -2.51 -5.97 15.31
CA PRO A 355 -3.77 -6.63 14.96
C PRO A 355 -4.61 -6.93 16.22
N ASN A 356 -5.90 -6.67 16.15
CA ASN A 356 -6.82 -6.83 17.30
C ASN A 356 -7.50 -8.22 17.34
N PHE A 357 -7.37 -8.99 16.26
CA PHE A 357 -7.98 -10.30 16.08
C PHE A 357 -7.17 -11.10 15.07
N ILE A 358 -6.63 -12.24 15.49
CA ILE A 358 -5.72 -13.05 14.69
C ILE A 358 -6.26 -14.47 14.60
N VAL A 359 -6.39 -15.00 13.40
CA VAL A 359 -6.68 -16.41 13.14
C VAL A 359 -5.38 -17.07 12.68
N PHE A 360 -4.87 -18.03 13.45
CA PHE A 360 -3.72 -18.83 13.06
C PHE A 360 -4.19 -20.15 12.45
N PHE A 361 -3.63 -20.51 11.30
CA PHE A 361 -3.78 -21.84 10.70
C PHE A 361 -2.60 -22.72 11.10
N ARG A 362 -2.76 -24.06 11.06
CA ARG A 362 -1.73 -25.03 11.42
C ARG A 362 -0.35 -24.73 10.81
N SER A 363 -0.30 -24.28 9.55
CA SER A 363 0.95 -23.90 8.89
C SER A 363 1.62 -22.67 9.54
N GLY A 364 0.84 -21.66 9.91
CA GLY A 364 1.30 -20.48 10.63
C GLY A 364 1.72 -20.78 12.07
N ILE A 365 0.98 -21.67 12.75
CA ILE A 365 1.34 -22.17 14.08
C ILE A 365 2.73 -22.81 14.02
N SER A 366 2.93 -23.75 13.10
CA SER A 366 4.19 -24.47 12.92
C SER A 366 5.35 -23.50 12.64
N LYS A 367 5.16 -22.54 11.73
CA LYS A 367 6.18 -21.53 11.39
C LYS A 367 6.55 -20.66 12.60
N LEU A 368 5.57 -20.14 13.33
CA LEU A 368 5.83 -19.29 14.49
C LEU A 368 6.56 -20.04 15.60
N MET A 369 6.21 -21.30 15.83
CA MET A 369 6.87 -22.15 16.83
C MET A 369 8.34 -22.44 16.49
N MET A 370 8.68 -22.50 15.19
CA MET A 370 10.07 -22.70 14.72
C MET A 370 10.92 -21.42 14.73
N MET A 371 10.34 -20.23 14.92
CA MET A 371 11.11 -19.00 14.96
C MET A 371 12.02 -18.96 16.19
N PRO A 372 13.29 -18.52 16.07
CA PRO A 372 14.16 -18.33 17.23
C PRO A 372 13.76 -17.11 18.07
N ASP A 373 13.97 -17.20 19.38
CA ASP A 373 13.72 -16.09 20.30
C ASP A 373 14.84 -15.03 20.13
N GLY A 374 14.54 -13.93 19.43
CA GLY A 374 15.45 -12.78 19.30
C GLY A 374 15.66 -12.22 17.89
N GLU A 375 15.09 -12.81 16.85
CA GLU A 375 15.35 -12.40 15.44
C GLU A 375 14.53 -11.20 14.95
N ILE A 376 13.66 -10.61 15.76
CA ILE A 376 12.71 -9.62 15.26
C ILE A 376 13.04 -8.26 15.85
N SER A 377 13.37 -7.32 14.96
CA SER A 377 13.50 -5.92 15.34
C SER A 377 12.17 -5.45 15.94
N ALA A 378 12.22 -4.65 17.00
CA ALA A 378 11.01 -4.10 17.61
C ALA A 378 10.15 -3.26 16.63
N GLU A 379 10.73 -2.89 15.48
CA GLU A 379 10.11 -2.05 14.45
C GLU A 379 9.26 -2.83 13.43
N GLU A 380 9.62 -4.07 13.06
CA GLU A 380 8.88 -4.83 12.04
C GLU A 380 7.69 -5.63 12.61
N GLY A 381 7.72 -5.93 13.91
CA GLY A 381 6.68 -6.70 14.58
C GLY A 381 6.69 -8.18 14.20
N VAL A 382 6.46 -9.04 15.19
CA VAL A 382 6.57 -10.52 15.05
C VAL A 382 5.75 -11.06 13.88
N LEU A 383 4.53 -10.53 13.75
CA LEU A 383 3.53 -11.00 12.79
C LEU A 383 3.83 -10.56 11.36
N SER A 384 4.67 -9.54 11.14
CA SER A 384 5.07 -9.16 9.78
C SER A 384 6.19 -10.06 9.26
N GLY A 385 7.12 -10.47 10.11
CA GLY A 385 8.34 -11.18 9.71
C GLY A 385 8.19 -12.71 9.58
N PHE A 386 7.23 -13.35 10.27
CA PHE A 386 7.19 -14.82 10.34
C PHE A 386 6.68 -15.53 9.09
N SER A 387 5.93 -14.84 8.24
CA SER A 387 5.27 -15.44 7.08
C SER A 387 5.08 -14.44 5.95
N SER A 388 5.19 -14.90 4.71
CA SER A 388 4.76 -14.16 3.51
C SER A 388 3.28 -14.37 3.17
N ASN A 389 2.61 -15.40 3.68
CA ASN A 389 1.22 -15.76 3.38
C ASN A 389 0.26 -15.24 4.46
N LYS A 390 0.15 -13.92 4.50
CA LYS A 390 -0.67 -13.19 5.48
C LYS A 390 -1.86 -12.57 4.78
N MET A 391 -3.04 -12.73 5.36
CA MET A 391 -4.27 -12.13 4.84
C MET A 391 -4.96 -11.26 5.88
N MET A 392 -5.74 -10.30 5.40
CA MET A 392 -6.59 -9.44 6.22
C MET A 392 -7.99 -9.39 5.61
N VAL A 393 -9.03 -9.41 6.45
CA VAL A 393 -10.42 -9.25 5.99
C VAL A 393 -10.78 -7.77 5.86
N CYS A 394 -11.70 -7.42 4.96
CA CYS A 394 -12.33 -6.09 4.92
C CYS A 394 -13.78 -6.20 4.39
N PRO A 395 -14.81 -5.76 5.13
CA PRO A 395 -14.73 -4.97 6.37
C PRO A 395 -14.16 -5.76 7.55
N PHE A 396 -13.61 -5.04 8.52
CA PHE A 396 -13.02 -5.62 9.72
C PHE A 396 -14.09 -6.26 10.59
N VAL A 397 -13.80 -7.41 11.17
CA VAL A 397 -14.65 -8.05 12.19
C VAL A 397 -14.31 -7.56 13.59
N SER A 398 -13.11 -7.00 13.77
CA SER A 398 -12.63 -6.42 15.02
C SER A 398 -12.54 -4.90 14.91
N ALA A 399 -12.99 -4.19 15.94
CA ALA A 399 -12.73 -2.76 16.04
C ALA A 399 -11.23 -2.49 16.07
N SER A 400 -10.81 -1.49 15.32
CA SER A 400 -9.42 -1.02 15.18
C SER A 400 -9.41 0.45 14.77
N GLU A 401 -8.24 0.99 14.43
CA GLU A 401 -8.10 2.36 13.97
C GLU A 401 -9.00 2.66 12.74
N PRO A 402 -9.95 3.64 12.82
CA PRO A 402 -10.92 3.89 11.75
C PRO A 402 -10.31 4.24 10.40
N ASP A 403 -9.16 4.95 10.41
CA ASP A 403 -8.46 5.34 9.20
C ASP A 403 -7.88 4.14 8.44
N THR A 404 -7.54 3.06 9.15
CA THR A 404 -6.96 1.85 8.56
C THR A 404 -8.00 1.02 7.84
N GLU A 405 -9.20 0.86 8.42
CA GLU A 405 -10.30 0.21 7.71
C GLU A 405 -10.73 1.03 6.48
N LYS A 406 -10.79 2.37 6.62
CA LYS A 406 -11.11 3.26 5.51
C LYS A 406 -10.12 3.11 4.35
N ARG A 407 -8.81 3.02 4.65
CA ARG A 407 -7.77 2.79 3.63
C ARG A 407 -8.02 1.49 2.87
N LEU A 408 -8.24 0.36 3.55
CA LEU A 408 -8.58 -0.90 2.87
C LEU A 408 -9.89 -0.83 2.08
N ALA A 409 -10.91 -0.16 2.62
CA ALA A 409 -12.18 0.02 1.92
C ALA A 409 -12.01 0.82 0.62
N ASP A 410 -11.11 1.81 0.58
CA ASP A 410 -10.82 2.57 -0.62
C ASP A 410 -10.04 1.74 -1.65
N ILE A 411 -9.09 0.91 -1.20
CA ILE A 411 -8.39 -0.07 -2.04
C ILE A 411 -9.41 -1.08 -2.63
N ARG A 412 -10.34 -1.59 -1.81
CA ARG A 412 -11.43 -2.48 -2.25
C ARG A 412 -12.27 -1.84 -3.36
N LYS A 413 -12.76 -0.62 -3.15
CA LYS A 413 -13.59 0.09 -4.14
C LYS A 413 -12.86 0.26 -5.48
N ARG A 414 -11.54 0.50 -5.43
CA ARG A 414 -10.71 0.59 -6.63
C ARG A 414 -10.61 -0.78 -7.33
N TYR A 415 -10.32 -1.83 -6.58
CA TYR A 415 -10.26 -3.18 -7.11
C TYR A 415 -11.57 -3.63 -7.76
N GLU A 416 -12.71 -3.42 -7.11
CA GLU A 416 -14.04 -3.80 -7.63
C GLU A 416 -14.37 -3.07 -8.94
N ARG A 417 -14.01 -1.79 -9.03
CA ARG A 417 -14.20 -0.99 -10.24
C ARG A 417 -13.42 -1.53 -11.43
N HIS A 418 -12.21 -2.04 -11.24
CA HIS A 418 -11.36 -2.53 -12.33
C HIS A 418 -11.56 -4.01 -12.63
N SER A 419 -11.91 -4.81 -11.63
CA SER A 419 -12.22 -6.25 -11.82
C SER A 419 -13.49 -6.47 -12.64
N THR A 420 -14.47 -5.57 -12.51
CA THR A 420 -15.71 -5.61 -13.31
C THR A 420 -15.49 -5.21 -14.78
N VAL A 421 -14.50 -4.35 -15.05
CA VAL A 421 -14.13 -3.94 -16.41
C VAL A 421 -13.33 -5.04 -17.12
N ASN A 422 -12.32 -5.62 -16.44
CA ASN A 422 -11.47 -6.66 -17.02
C ASN A 422 -12.16 -8.04 -17.19
N GLY A 423 -13.34 -8.23 -16.59
CA GLY A 423 -14.15 -9.44 -16.78
C GLY A 423 -14.77 -9.55 -18.18
N ASN A 424 -14.95 -8.43 -18.89
CA ASN A 424 -15.50 -8.43 -20.24
C ASN A 424 -14.44 -8.62 -21.35
N ASP A 425 -13.17 -8.32 -21.09
CA ASP A 425 -12.09 -8.41 -22.09
C ASP A 425 -11.34 -9.76 -22.06
N ARG A 426 -11.73 -10.70 -21.19
CA ARG A 426 -11.19 -12.08 -21.20
C ARG A 426 -11.92 -13.02 -22.18
N LEU A 427 -12.85 -12.50 -22.98
CA LEU A 427 -13.66 -13.26 -23.95
C LEU A 427 -13.49 -12.79 -25.41
N SER A 428 -12.46 -12.01 -25.75
CA SER A 428 -12.18 -11.57 -27.13
C SER A 428 -10.76 -11.87 -27.57
#